data_AF-A0A1C6INU7-F1
#
_entry.id   AF-A0A1C6INU7-F1
#
_cell.length_a   1.000
_cell.length_b   1.000
_cell.length_c   1.000
_cell.angle_alpha   90.00
_cell.angle_beta   90.00
_cell.angle_gamma   90.00
#
_symmetry.space_group_name_H-M   'P 1'
#
loop_
_entity.id
_entity.type
_entity.pdbx_description
1 polymer ?
#
loop_
_entity_poly.entity_id
_entity_poly.type
_entity_poly.pdbx_seq_one_letter_code
_entity_poly.pdbx_strand_id
1 'polypeptide(L)' 'MEKLGSWAVNFEIILDGEVIKFEDLSESSQEHILQCIKDDYYSGELVEEEF' A
#
# COMPACT_ATOMS: atom_id res chain seq x y z
N MET A 1 -1.87 -33.95 6.45
CA MET A 1 -1.30 -32.78 7.14
C MET A 1 -1.60 -31.57 6.29
N GLU A 2 -2.38 -30.64 6.80
CA GLU A 2 -2.57 -29.34 6.15
C GLU A 2 -1.29 -28.52 6.34
N LYS A 3 -0.75 -27.98 5.26
CA LYS A 3 0.40 -27.07 5.33
C LYS A 3 -0.12 -25.72 5.83
N LEU A 4 0.27 -25.34 7.04
CA LEU A 4 0.15 -23.97 7.52
C LEU A 4 1.35 -23.18 7.01
N GLY A 5 1.09 -22.09 6.30
CA GLY A 5 2.10 -21.16 5.81
C GLY A 5 1.71 -19.74 6.17
N SER A 6 2.71 -18.90 6.46
CA SER A 6 2.52 -17.47 6.64
C SER A 6 3.04 -16.75 5.39
N TRP A 7 2.33 -15.72 4.96
CA TRP A 7 2.78 -14.81 3.92
C TRP A 7 2.78 -13.39 4.48
N ALA A 8 3.67 -12.56 3.94
CA ALA A 8 3.76 -11.15 4.24
C ALA A 8 4.18 -10.43 2.96
N VAL A 9 3.68 -9.21 2.76
CA VAL A 9 4.11 -8.31 1.70
C VAL A 9 4.73 -7.10 2.40
N ASN A 10 5.92 -6.71 1.94
CA ASN A 10 6.62 -5.52 2.40
C ASN A 10 6.69 -4.55 1.23
N PHE A 11 6.22 -3.32 1.44
CA PHE A 11 6.36 -2.22 0.49
C PHE A 11 6.79 -0.96 1.25
N GLU A 12 7.51 -0.09 0.56
CA GLU A 12 7.95 1.21 1.06
C GLU A 12 7.03 2.29 0.48
N ILE A 13 6.53 3.17 1.33
CA ILE A 13 5.73 4.33 0.91
C ILE A 13 6.58 5.56 1.13
N ILE A 14 6.84 6.29 0.04
CA ILE A 14 7.61 7.53 0.07
C ILE A 14 6.66 8.67 -0.28
N LEU A 15 6.49 9.61 0.63
CA LEU A 15 5.74 10.85 0.44
C LEU A 15 6.65 12.02 0.81
N ASP A 16 6.78 13.00 -0.08
CA ASP A 16 7.68 14.15 0.10
C ASP A 16 9.14 13.80 0.48
N GLY A 17 9.60 12.63 0.03
CA GLY A 17 10.95 12.13 0.32
C GLY A 17 11.10 11.49 1.70
N GLU A 18 10.04 11.39 2.48
CA GLU A 18 10.00 10.69 3.76
C GLU A 18 9.35 9.32 3.64
N VAL A 19 9.90 8.34 4.37
CA VAL A 19 9.27 7.02 4.49
C VAL A 19 8.16 7.12 5.52
N ILE A 20 6.93 6.89 5.08
CA ILE A 20 5.74 6.93 5.93
C ILE A 20 5.12 5.54 6.05
N LYS A 21 4.28 5.35 7.07
CA LYS A 21 3.56 4.09 7.21
C LYS A 21 2.24 4.16 6.44
N PHE A 22 1.74 2.99 6.05
CA PHE A 22 0.43 2.86 5.42
C PHE A 22 -0.72 3.45 6.27
N GLU A 23 -0.64 3.32 7.60
CA GLU A 23 -1.65 3.85 8.53
C GLU A 23 -1.67 5.40 8.59
N ASP A 24 -0.59 6.06 8.13
CA ASP A 24 -0.46 7.51 8.14
C ASP A 24 -1.00 8.15 6.85
N LEU A 25 -1.37 7.35 5.84
CA LEU A 25 -1.95 7.81 4.58
C LEU A 25 -3.43 8.21 4.74
N SER A 26 -3.93 9.05 3.83
CA SER A 26 -5.37 9.31 3.69
C SER A 26 -6.14 8.02 3.38
N GLU A 27 -7.42 7.96 3.74
CA GLU A 27 -8.28 6.80 3.43
C GLU A 27 -8.31 6.51 1.92
N SER A 28 -8.39 7.55 1.09
CA SER A 28 -8.37 7.43 -0.38
C SER A 28 -7.08 6.78 -0.90
N SER A 29 -5.93 7.18 -0.37
CA SER A 29 -4.62 6.58 -0.75
C SER A 29 -4.51 5.13 -0.28
N GLN A 30 -5.01 4.82 0.92
CA GLN A 30 -5.03 3.45 1.43
C GLN A 30 -5.89 2.55 0.53
N GLU A 31 -7.10 2.97 0.17
CA GLU A 31 -7.99 2.23 -0.74
C GLU A 31 -7.36 2.03 -2.11
N HIS A 32 -6.72 3.07 -2.66
CA HIS A 32 -6.03 3.00 -3.94
C HIS A 32 -4.92 1.94 -3.95
N ILE A 33 -4.03 1.96 -2.95
CA ILE A 33 -2.94 0.97 -2.83
C ILE A 33 -3.49 -0.45 -2.70
N LEU A 34 -4.54 -0.66 -1.89
CA LEU A 34 -5.16 -1.98 -1.73
C LEU A 34 -5.77 -2.49 -3.03
N GLN A 35 -6.38 -1.61 -3.82
CA GLN A 35 -6.91 -1.96 -5.13
C GLN A 35 -5.77 -2.31 -6.11
N CYS A 36 -4.67 -1.56 -6.10
CA CYS A 36 -3.47 -1.88 -6.87
C CYS A 36 -2.89 -3.25 -6.52
N ILE A 37 -2.75 -3.58 -5.22
CA ILE A 37 -2.28 -4.90 -4.77
C ILE A 37 -3.22 -6.02 -5.26
N LYS A 38 -4.54 -5.78 -5.19
CA LYS A 38 -5.56 -6.74 -5.67
C LYS A 38 -5.47 -6.97 -7.18
N ASP A 39 -5.09 -5.96 -7.93
CA ASP A 39 -4.91 -6.00 -9.37
C ASP A 39 -3.47 -6.42 -9.79
N ASP A 40 -2.70 -6.99 -8.85
CA ASP A 40 -1.36 -7.57 -9.05
C ASP A 40 -0.28 -6.51 -9.38
N TYR A 41 -0.48 -5.27 -8.94
CA TYR A 41 0.52 -4.20 -8.97
C TYR A 41 1.35 -4.19 -7.68
N TYR A 42 2.65 -4.02 -7.84
CA TYR A 42 3.63 -3.99 -6.74
C TYR A 42 4.30 -2.61 -6.57
N SER A 43 3.89 -1.61 -7.36
CA SER A 43 4.36 -0.22 -7.30
C SER A 43 3.35 0.71 -7.98
N GLY A 44 3.21 1.94 -7.49
CA GLY A 44 2.34 2.97 -8.06
C GLY A 44 2.55 4.33 -7.39
N GLU A 45 1.88 5.36 -7.91
CA GLU A 45 1.87 6.69 -7.30
C GLU A 45 0.76 6.79 -6.24
N LEU A 46 0.96 7.64 -5.23
CA LEU A 46 -0.08 7.99 -4.27
C LEU A 46 -1.09 8.94 -4.94
N VAL A 47 -2.37 8.74 -4.65
CA VAL A 47 -3.44 9.63 -5.11
C VAL A 47 -3.83 10.52 -3.94
N GLU A 48 -3.29 11.73 -3.89
CA GLU A 48 -3.81 12.77 -3.01
C GLU A 48 -4.93 13.53 -3.74
N GLU A 49 -6.12 13.57 -3.13
CA GLU A 49 -7.19 14.44 -3.62
C GLU A 49 -6.84 15.88 -3.22
N GLU A 50 -6.68 16.77 -4.21
CA GLU A 50 -6.57 18.21 -3.97
C GLU A 50 -7.86 18.70 -3.29
N PHE A 51 -7.78 19.11 -2.02
CA PHE A 51 -8.87 19.79 -1.29
C PHE A 51 -8.89 21.30 -1.56
#